data_AF-A0A2H3E984-F1
#
_entry.id   AF-A0A2H3E984-F1
#
_cell.length_a   1.000
_cell.length_b   1.000
_cell.length_c   1.000
_cell.angle_alpha   90.00
_cell.angle_beta   90.00
_cell.angle_gamma   90.00
#
_symmetry.space_group_name_H-M   'P 1'
#
loop_
_entity.id
_entity.type
_entity.pdbx_description
1 polymer ?
#
loop_
_entity_poly.entity_id
_entity_poly.type
_entity_poly.pdbx_seq_one_letter_code
_entity_poly.pdbx_strand_id
1 'polypeptide(L)'
;MSRLACRVLHSLPLGEPVSYQIEMHGRIKLVIIEEESLRLPDPDVYTRLFTELYAASQSDMRSMYKQESLDLRVYGLLADGECNAFFSYDPVPTAFQMDEMVNVAGGCDRALHDMMRLSEKLFSILIHGYNEFLDHLFMRITSLPQEDLIEYKRSDLSLVEDAMYYANRATAQLQSPTDEDALERGLDDLRKRWRQKLH
;
A
#
# COMPACT_ATOMS: atom_id res chain seq x y z
N MET A 1 -7.18 -11.07 13.21
CA MET A 1 -6.23 -11.62 12.22
C MET A 1 -6.53 -10.99 10.87
N SER A 2 -5.78 -9.96 10.47
CA SER A 2 -5.92 -9.31 9.17
C SER A 2 -5.38 -10.24 8.08
N ARG A 3 -6.19 -10.58 7.08
CA ARG A 3 -5.77 -11.40 5.94
C ARG A 3 -5.37 -10.46 4.81
N LEU A 4 -4.07 -10.39 4.52
CA LEU A 4 -3.55 -9.89 3.25
C LEU A 4 -3.81 -10.97 2.20
N ALA A 5 -4.47 -10.62 1.12
CA ALA A 5 -4.66 -11.51 -0.02
C ALA A 5 -4.00 -10.89 -1.25
N CYS A 6 -3.08 -11.63 -1.86
CA CYS A 6 -2.56 -11.30 -3.19
C CYS A 6 -3.41 -12.07 -4.20
N ARG A 7 -4.14 -11.36 -5.08
CA ARG A 7 -4.85 -11.99 -6.19
C ARG A 7 -3.98 -11.86 -7.45
N VAL A 8 -3.58 -13.01 -7.99
CA VAL A 8 -2.96 -13.12 -9.31
C VAL A 8 -4.09 -13.35 -10.31
N LEU A 9 -4.39 -12.37 -11.15
CA LEU A 9 -5.26 -12.58 -12.32
C LEU A 9 -4.44 -13.38 -13.35
N HIS A 10 -4.80 -14.66 -13.52
CA HIS A 10 -4.30 -15.63 -14.50
C HIS A 10 -3.00 -15.32 -15.27
N SER A 11 -1.95 -16.09 -14.98
CA SER A 11 -0.68 -16.12 -15.72
C SER A 11 -0.86 -16.69 -17.14
N LEU A 12 -0.53 -15.88 -18.15
CA LEU A 12 -0.24 -16.29 -19.54
C LEU A 12 1.22 -15.92 -19.87
N PRO A 13 1.84 -16.52 -20.92
CA PRO A 13 3.28 -16.71 -21.01
C PRO A 13 4.05 -15.39 -21.15
N LEU A 14 5.30 -15.38 -20.66
CA LEU A 14 6.22 -14.24 -20.64
C LEU A 14 6.16 -13.43 -21.94
N GLY A 15 5.73 -12.17 -21.84
CA GLY A 15 5.68 -11.21 -22.94
C GLY A 15 4.64 -10.10 -22.76
N GLU A 16 3.59 -10.32 -21.94
CA GLU A 16 2.60 -9.28 -21.63
C GLU A 16 2.77 -8.73 -20.20
N PRO A 17 2.62 -7.41 -19.97
CA PRO A 17 2.87 -6.81 -18.66
C PRO A 17 1.85 -7.32 -17.64
N VAL A 18 2.34 -7.84 -16.52
CA VAL A 18 1.55 -8.52 -15.49
C VAL A 18 1.04 -7.49 -14.48
N SER A 19 -0.26 -7.58 -14.16
CA SER A 19 -0.87 -6.77 -13.10
C SER A 19 -1.18 -7.61 -11.87
N TYR A 20 -0.78 -7.11 -10.71
CA TYR A 20 -1.06 -7.69 -9.40
C TYR A 20 -1.90 -6.73 -8.58
N GLN A 21 -2.73 -7.29 -7.69
CA GLN A 21 -3.49 -6.49 -6.75
C GLN A 21 -3.27 -7.01 -5.33
N ILE A 22 -2.80 -6.12 -4.46
CA ILE A 22 -2.74 -6.35 -3.01
C ILE A 22 -4.01 -5.76 -2.41
N GLU A 23 -4.81 -6.60 -1.76
CA GLU A 23 -6.01 -6.19 -1.07
C GLU A 23 -5.88 -6.40 0.44
N MET A 24 -6.21 -5.36 1.21
CA MET A 24 -6.35 -5.43 2.65
C MET A 24 -7.79 -5.07 3.06
N HIS A 25 -8.42 -5.97 3.83
CA HIS A 25 -9.84 -5.90 4.21
C HIS A 25 -10.82 -5.78 3.02
N GLY A 26 -10.39 -6.11 1.80
CA GLY A 26 -11.19 -5.96 0.57
C GLY A 26 -11.51 -4.51 0.20
N ARG A 27 -10.89 -3.53 0.87
CA ARG A 27 -11.18 -2.10 0.72
C ARG A 27 -9.95 -1.29 0.33
N ILE A 28 -8.78 -1.64 0.88
CA ILE A 28 -7.52 -0.98 0.56
C ILE A 28 -6.87 -1.76 -0.57
N LYS A 29 -6.56 -1.06 -1.67
CA LYS A 29 -6.12 -1.67 -2.92
C LYS A 29 -4.83 -1.01 -3.39
N LEU A 30 -3.82 -1.84 -3.66
CA LEU A 30 -2.60 -1.46 -4.34
C LEU A 30 -2.50 -2.28 -5.62
N VAL A 31 -2.54 -1.60 -6.77
CA VAL A 31 -2.32 -2.18 -8.10
C VAL A 31 -0.83 -2.08 -8.41
N ILE A 32 -0.24 -3.17 -8.89
CA ILE A 32 1.16 -3.23 -9.30
C ILE A 32 1.17 -3.65 -10.76
N ILE A 33 1.90 -2.93 -11.62
CA ILE A 33 2.13 -3.31 -13.02
C ILE A 33 3.64 -3.43 -13.22
N GLU A 34 4.06 -4.61 -13.65
CA GLU A 34 5.45 -4.87 -14.04
C GLU A 34 5.62 -4.57 -15.53
N GLU A 35 6.57 -3.70 -15.86
CA GLU A 35 6.90 -3.27 -17.22
C GLU A 35 8.37 -3.57 -17.55
N GLU A 36 8.70 -3.72 -18.83
CA GLU A 36 10.08 -4.00 -19.23
C GLU A 36 11.03 -2.81 -19.01
N SER A 37 10.53 -1.57 -19.15
CA SER A 37 11.31 -0.36 -18.86
C SER A 37 10.44 0.87 -18.62
N LEU A 38 10.73 1.59 -17.54
CA LEU A 38 10.13 2.87 -17.17
C LEU A 38 10.96 4.07 -17.60
N ARG A 39 12.08 3.88 -18.32
CA ARG A 39 12.92 4.99 -18.81
C ARG A 39 12.30 5.74 -19.99
N LEU A 40 11.46 5.04 -20.76
CA LEU A 40 10.67 5.59 -21.87
C LEU A 40 9.25 5.03 -21.74
N PRO A 41 8.50 5.46 -20.72
CA PRO A 41 7.20 4.88 -20.44
C PRO A 41 6.24 5.26 -21.55
N ASP A 42 5.67 4.25 -22.20
CA ASP A 42 4.60 4.40 -23.19
C ASP A 42 3.39 5.08 -22.50
N PRO A 43 2.80 6.14 -23.07
CA PRO A 43 1.54 6.72 -22.58
C PRO A 43 0.43 5.68 -22.31
N ASP A 44 0.43 4.56 -23.03
CA ASP A 44 -0.51 3.46 -22.83
C ASP A 44 -0.34 2.78 -21.46
N VAL A 45 0.87 2.75 -20.89
CA VAL A 45 1.14 2.22 -19.54
C VAL A 45 0.46 3.07 -18.47
N TYR A 46 0.56 4.40 -18.58
CA TYR A 46 -0.12 5.30 -17.64
C TYR A 46 -1.64 5.24 -17.79
N THR A 47 -2.12 5.14 -19.02
CA THR A 47 -3.55 4.98 -19.31
C THR A 47 -4.08 3.67 -18.72
N ARG A 48 -3.31 2.58 -18.86
CA ARG A 48 -3.61 1.29 -18.23
C ARG A 48 -3.65 1.41 -16.72
N LEU A 49 -2.60 1.98 -16.10
CA LEU A 49 -2.56 2.16 -14.65
C LEU A 49 -3.75 2.98 -14.15
N PHE A 50 -4.03 4.12 -14.78
CA PHE A 50 -5.18 4.94 -14.42
C PHE A 50 -6.49 4.17 -14.53
N THR A 51 -6.67 3.39 -15.60
CA THR A 51 -7.86 2.57 -15.81
C THR A 51 -8.02 1.51 -14.73
N GLU A 52 -6.94 0.83 -14.35
CA GLU A 52 -6.93 -0.17 -13.27
C GLU A 52 -7.23 0.46 -11.91
N LEU A 53 -6.63 1.62 -11.60
CA LEU A 53 -6.92 2.37 -10.37
C LEU A 53 -8.37 2.85 -10.34
N TYR A 54 -8.86 3.41 -11.44
CA TYR A 54 -10.25 3.81 -11.56
C TYR A 54 -11.20 2.62 -11.37
N ALA A 55 -10.94 1.49 -12.04
CA ALA A 55 -11.73 0.27 -11.86
C ALA A 55 -11.66 -0.23 -10.41
N ALA A 56 -10.49 -0.18 -9.77
CA ALA A 56 -10.30 -0.55 -8.38
C ALA A 56 -11.11 0.36 -7.43
N SER A 57 -11.18 1.67 -7.69
CA SER A 57 -11.97 2.61 -6.87
C SER A 57 -13.48 2.37 -7.03
N GLN A 58 -13.93 1.97 -8.23
CA GLN A 58 -15.34 1.67 -8.51
C GLN A 58 -15.77 0.26 -8.09
N SER A 59 -14.82 -0.60 -7.74
CA SER A 59 -15.13 -2.00 -7.45
C SER A 59 -15.82 -2.15 -6.09
N ASP A 60 -17.15 -2.12 -6.13
CA ASP A 60 -18.02 -2.46 -5.02
C ASP A 60 -17.82 -3.93 -4.60
N MET A 61 -16.98 -4.15 -3.59
CA MET A 61 -16.98 -5.42 -2.89
C MET A 61 -18.28 -5.52 -2.11
N ARG A 62 -19.11 -6.52 -2.45
CA ARG A 62 -20.24 -7.03 -1.64
C ARG A 62 -19.76 -7.38 -0.23
N SER A 63 -19.66 -6.38 0.64
CA SER A 63 -19.43 -6.59 2.06
C SER A 63 -20.77 -6.90 2.74
N MET A 64 -20.75 -7.61 3.88
CA MET A 64 -21.95 -7.93 4.67
C MET A 64 -22.78 -6.70 5.07
N TYR A 65 -22.19 -5.50 5.01
CA TYR A 65 -22.83 -4.24 5.32
C TYR A 65 -23.31 -3.58 4.03
N LYS A 66 -24.59 -3.21 3.97
CA LYS A 66 -25.23 -2.53 2.82
C LYS A 66 -24.37 -1.36 2.31
N GLN A 67 -23.80 -1.60 1.13
CA GLN A 67 -23.69 -0.74 -0.06
C GLN A 67 -23.57 0.78 0.17
N GLU A 68 -22.38 1.21 0.60
CA GLU A 68 -21.83 2.50 0.16
C GLU A 68 -20.40 2.22 -0.34
N SER A 69 -20.07 2.77 -1.51
CA SER A 69 -18.70 2.82 -2.01
C SER A 69 -17.92 3.66 -1.02
N LEU A 70 -16.88 3.09 -0.42
CA LEU A 70 -15.96 3.91 0.36
C LEU A 70 -15.12 4.63 -0.69
N ASP A 71 -15.20 5.96 -0.72
CA ASP A 71 -14.37 6.81 -1.59
C ASP A 71 -12.93 6.85 -1.07
N LEU A 72 -12.32 5.68 -0.90
CA LEU A 72 -10.94 5.51 -0.45
C LEU A 72 -9.99 5.73 -1.61
N ARG A 73 -8.86 6.37 -1.30
CA ARG A 73 -7.75 6.48 -2.23
C ARG A 73 -7.22 5.09 -2.58
N VAL A 74 -6.96 4.87 -3.85
CA VAL A 74 -6.33 3.64 -4.35
C VAL A 74 -4.92 3.96 -4.84
N TYR A 75 -4.03 2.98 -4.72
CA TYR A 75 -2.61 3.19 -4.98
C TYR A 75 -2.13 2.31 -6.13
N GLY A 76 -1.16 2.83 -6.87
CA GLY A 76 -0.53 2.18 -8.02
C GLY A 76 0.98 2.12 -7.86
N LEU A 77 1.59 1.07 -8.38
CA LEU A 77 3.03 0.93 -8.52
C LEU A 77 3.35 0.46 -9.93
N LEU A 78 4.16 1.22 -10.65
CA LEU A 78 4.85 0.76 -11.86
C LEU A 78 6.26 0.34 -11.49
N ALA A 79 6.68 -0.86 -11.90
CA ALA A 79 8.01 -1.38 -11.62
C ALA A 79 8.67 -1.99 -12.88
N ASP A 80 9.95 -1.72 -13.12
CA ASP A 80 10.76 -2.38 -14.16
C ASP A 80 11.99 -3.15 -13.63
N GLY A 81 11.99 -3.42 -12.31
CA GLY A 81 13.10 -4.10 -11.63
C GLY A 81 14.23 -3.17 -11.15
N GLU A 82 14.35 -1.95 -11.70
CA GLU A 82 15.29 -0.92 -11.23
C GLU A 82 14.57 0.33 -10.73
N CYS A 83 13.51 0.75 -11.41
CA CYS A 83 12.70 1.92 -11.12
C CYS A 83 11.33 1.49 -10.60
N ASN A 84 10.87 2.17 -9.54
CA ASN A 84 9.58 1.94 -8.90
C ASN A 84 8.86 3.29 -8.79
N ALA A 85 7.85 3.52 -9.62
CA ALA A 85 7.06 4.74 -9.62
C ALA A 85 5.71 4.51 -8.95
N PHE A 86 5.48 5.21 -7.83
CA PHE A 86 4.26 5.15 -7.05
C PHE A 86 3.27 6.21 -7.50
N PHE A 87 2.02 5.80 -7.60
CA PHE A 87 0.88 6.63 -7.99
C PHE A 87 -0.24 6.49 -6.99
N SER A 88 -1.11 7.48 -6.96
CA SER A 88 -2.39 7.39 -6.29
C SER A 88 -3.50 7.99 -7.13
N TYR A 89 -4.70 7.43 -6.94
CA TYR A 89 -5.94 7.97 -7.44
C TYR A 89 -6.90 8.19 -6.27
N ASP A 90 -7.30 9.43 -6.07
CA ASP A 90 -8.27 9.83 -5.08
C ASP A 90 -9.64 10.05 -5.75
N PRO A 91 -10.65 9.20 -5.46
CA PRO A 91 -11.95 9.31 -6.10
C PRO A 91 -12.72 10.57 -5.68
N VAL A 92 -12.41 11.17 -4.52
CA VAL A 92 -13.14 12.34 -4.01
C VAL A 92 -12.85 13.61 -4.83
N PRO A 93 -11.60 14.07 -4.97
CA PRO A 93 -11.25 15.15 -5.89
C PRO A 93 -11.07 14.65 -7.33
N THR A 94 -11.23 13.36 -7.61
CA THR A 94 -10.92 12.72 -8.90
C THR A 94 -9.49 12.97 -9.37
N ALA A 95 -8.54 13.00 -8.43
CA ALA A 95 -7.15 13.37 -8.69
C ALA A 95 -6.29 12.12 -8.91
N PHE A 96 -5.60 12.06 -10.06
CA PHE A 96 -4.57 11.07 -10.35
C PHE A 96 -3.20 11.75 -10.33
N GLN A 97 -2.26 11.21 -9.55
CA GLN A 97 -0.94 11.82 -9.38
C GLN A 97 0.16 10.78 -9.17
N MET A 98 1.38 11.16 -9.55
CA MET A 98 2.60 10.45 -9.17
C MET A 98 3.03 10.94 -7.78
N ASP A 99 3.16 10.03 -6.84
CA ASP A 99 3.52 10.35 -5.46
C ASP A 99 5.04 10.37 -5.26
N GLU A 100 5.73 9.33 -5.72
CA GLU A 100 7.17 9.16 -5.49
C GLU A 100 7.79 8.21 -6.52
N MET A 101 9.07 8.40 -6.82
CA MET A 101 9.88 7.45 -7.58
C MET A 101 11.04 6.96 -6.73
N VAL A 102 11.15 5.63 -6.60
CA VAL A 102 12.21 4.95 -5.85
C VAL A 102 13.04 4.10 -6.82
N ASN A 103 14.33 4.36 -6.88
CA ASN A 103 15.26 3.57 -7.69
C ASN A 103 15.96 2.55 -6.79
N VAL A 104 15.94 1.29 -7.21
CA VAL A 104 16.71 0.20 -6.63
C VAL A 104 17.87 -0.08 -7.57
N ALA A 105 19.07 0.36 -7.20
CA ALA A 105 20.24 0.11 -8.02
C ALA A 105 20.51 -1.41 -8.10
N GLY A 106 20.75 -1.94 -9.30
CA GLY A 106 21.10 -3.36 -9.52
C GLY A 106 22.46 -3.79 -8.94
N GLY A 107 23.14 -2.92 -8.16
CA GLY A 107 24.45 -3.17 -7.55
C GLY A 107 24.40 -3.39 -6.04
N CYS A 108 25.28 -4.27 -5.54
CA CYS A 108 25.28 -4.77 -4.16
C CYS A 108 25.41 -3.70 -3.06
N ASP A 109 26.08 -2.57 -3.34
CA ASP A 109 26.41 -1.59 -2.29
C ASP A 109 25.23 -0.71 -1.86
N ARG A 110 24.19 -0.56 -2.69
CA ARG A 110 23.00 0.26 -2.38
C ARG A 110 21.67 -0.50 -2.47
N ALA A 111 21.65 -1.69 -3.09
CA ALA A 111 20.44 -2.48 -3.24
C ALA A 111 19.68 -2.71 -1.92
N LEU A 112 20.38 -3.00 -0.80
CA LEU A 112 19.72 -3.18 0.50
C LEU A 112 19.02 -1.91 0.99
N HIS A 113 19.71 -0.77 0.91
CA HIS A 113 19.16 0.51 1.33
C HIS A 113 17.96 0.91 0.46
N ASP A 114 18.07 0.72 -0.85
CA ASP A 114 17.00 1.07 -1.79
C ASP A 114 15.80 0.13 -1.65
N MET A 115 16.01 -1.16 -1.41
CA MET A 115 14.95 -2.13 -1.12
C MET A 115 14.26 -1.84 0.22
N MET A 116 14.99 -1.36 1.21
CA MET A 116 14.41 -0.90 2.46
C MET A 116 13.51 0.31 2.24
N ARG A 117 13.98 1.32 1.52
CA ARG A 117 13.17 2.49 1.17
C ARG A 117 11.91 2.10 0.37
N LEU A 118 12.04 1.17 -0.58
CA LEU A 118 10.91 0.63 -1.32
C LEU A 118 9.89 -0.03 -0.38
N SER A 119 10.38 -0.83 0.58
CA SER A 119 9.55 -1.50 1.58
C SER A 119 8.85 -0.50 2.50
N GLU A 120 9.56 0.51 3.00
CA GLU A 120 9.01 1.59 3.82
C GLU A 120 7.89 2.33 3.08
N LYS A 121 8.08 2.62 1.79
CA LYS A 121 7.05 3.25 0.97
C LYS A 121 5.81 2.37 0.82
N LEU A 122 5.98 1.08 0.53
CA LEU A 122 4.87 0.12 0.47
C LEU A 122 4.10 0.05 1.79
N PHE A 123 4.81 -0.03 2.93
CA PHE A 123 4.17 -0.03 4.24
C PHE A 123 3.47 1.28 4.54
N SER A 124 4.06 2.42 4.18
CA SER A 124 3.45 3.73 4.34
C SER A 124 2.11 3.82 3.61
N ILE A 125 2.04 3.34 2.36
CA ILE A 125 0.80 3.27 1.58
C ILE A 125 -0.25 2.38 2.28
N LEU A 126 0.15 1.18 2.72
CA LEU A 126 -0.77 0.24 3.38
C LEU A 126 -1.30 0.80 4.70
N ILE A 127 -0.45 1.43 5.51
CA ILE A 127 -0.85 2.05 6.78
C ILE A 127 -1.72 3.28 6.54
N HIS A 128 -1.41 4.10 5.54
CA HIS A 128 -2.24 5.25 5.19
C HIS A 128 -3.66 4.82 4.79
N GLY A 129 -3.77 3.86 3.87
CA GLY A 129 -5.07 3.31 3.49
C GLY A 129 -5.80 2.66 4.67
N TYR A 130 -5.06 2.07 5.62
CA TYR A 130 -5.65 1.52 6.84
C TYR A 130 -6.24 2.60 7.76
N ASN A 131 -5.53 3.72 7.93
CA ASN A 131 -6.03 4.86 8.71
C ASN A 131 -7.30 5.43 8.08
N GLU A 132 -7.30 5.70 6.77
CA GLU A 132 -8.49 6.21 6.07
C GLU A 132 -9.70 5.27 6.23
N PHE A 133 -9.45 3.95 6.14
CA PHE A 133 -10.47 2.95 6.38
C PHE A 133 -11.01 3.01 7.82
N LEU A 134 -10.13 3.13 8.83
CA LEU A 134 -10.53 3.22 10.23
C LEU A 134 -11.28 4.52 10.53
N ASP A 135 -10.82 5.66 9.99
CA ASP A 135 -11.47 6.96 10.15
C ASP A 135 -12.89 6.92 9.58
N HIS A 136 -13.05 6.37 8.38
CA HIS A 136 -14.37 6.18 7.79
C HIS A 136 -15.24 5.24 8.63
N LEU A 137 -14.68 4.13 9.12
CA LEU A 137 -15.41 3.19 9.96
C LEU A 137 -15.87 3.85 11.26
N PHE A 138 -15.00 4.64 11.89
CA PHE A 138 -15.29 5.36 13.12
C PHE A 138 -16.38 6.42 12.91
N MET A 139 -16.25 7.25 11.86
CA MET A 139 -17.27 8.24 11.50
C MET A 139 -18.63 7.59 11.23
N ARG A 140 -18.65 6.42 10.57
CA ARG A 140 -19.88 5.68 10.34
C ARG A 140 -20.52 5.22 11.66
N ILE A 141 -19.76 4.59 12.55
CA ILE A 141 -20.31 4.09 13.82
C ILE A 141 -20.83 5.25 14.69
N THR A 142 -20.14 6.39 14.68
CA THR A 142 -20.48 7.55 15.52
C THR A 142 -21.60 8.43 14.96
N SER A 143 -21.85 8.39 13.65
CA SER A 143 -22.92 9.16 12.99
C SER A 143 -24.27 8.44 12.93
N LEU A 144 -24.31 7.13 13.18
CA LEU A 144 -25.55 6.35 13.17
C LEU A 144 -26.47 6.72 14.36
N PRO A 145 -27.78 6.87 14.15
CA PRO A 145 -28.74 6.98 15.24
C PRO A 145 -28.66 5.77 16.16
N GLN A 146 -28.91 5.97 17.46
CA GLN A 146 -28.80 4.90 18.47
C GLN A 146 -29.68 3.66 18.18
N GLU A 147 -30.73 3.86 17.38
CA GLU A 147 -31.72 2.87 16.96
C GLU A 147 -31.19 1.95 15.84
N ASP A 148 -30.18 2.37 15.07
CA ASP A 148 -29.55 1.59 14.00
C ASP A 148 -28.24 0.91 14.44
N LEU A 149 -27.74 1.23 15.64
CA LEU A 149 -26.59 0.58 16.28
C LEU A 149 -26.86 -0.86 16.73
N ILE A 150 -28.04 -1.42 16.45
CA ILE A 150 -28.43 -2.79 16.83
C ILE A 150 -27.44 -3.85 16.28
N GLU A 151 -26.69 -3.51 15.22
CA GLU A 151 -25.66 -4.37 14.65
C GLU A 151 -24.24 -4.19 15.25
N TYR A 152 -23.97 -3.08 15.98
CA TYR A 152 -22.65 -2.75 16.54
C TYR A 152 -22.63 -2.87 18.07
N LYS A 153 -21.82 -3.77 18.61
CA LYS A 153 -21.63 -3.85 20.06
C LYS A 153 -20.73 -2.71 20.52
N ARG A 154 -20.96 -2.20 21.73
CA ARG A 154 -20.11 -1.18 22.36
C ARG A 154 -18.63 -1.58 22.46
N SER A 155 -18.35 -2.90 22.47
CA SER A 155 -17.00 -3.48 22.39
C SER A 155 -16.30 -3.27 21.06
N ASP A 156 -17.06 -3.08 19.98
CA ASP A 156 -16.51 -2.90 18.63
C ASP A 156 -15.97 -1.47 18.47
N LEU A 157 -16.60 -0.49 19.13
CA LEU A 157 -16.11 0.89 19.15
C LEU A 157 -14.76 1.01 19.87
N SER A 158 -14.62 0.38 21.05
CA SER A 158 -13.34 0.38 21.77
C SER A 158 -12.22 -0.31 20.97
N LEU A 159 -12.55 -1.35 20.20
CA LEU A 159 -11.58 -2.01 19.33
C LEU A 159 -11.15 -1.13 18.15
N VAL A 160 -12.06 -0.34 17.58
CA VAL A 160 -11.74 0.63 16.53
C VAL A 160 -10.87 1.76 17.09
N GLU A 161 -11.19 2.28 18.27
CA GLU A 161 -10.38 3.30 18.96
C GLU A 161 -8.95 2.81 19.24
N ASP A 162 -8.81 1.58 19.75
CA ASP A 162 -7.50 0.95 19.93
C ASP A 162 -6.75 0.79 18.61
N ALA A 163 -7.44 0.33 17.56
CA ALA A 163 -6.85 0.16 16.23
C ALA A 163 -6.36 1.51 15.65
N MET A 164 -7.16 2.58 15.79
CA MET A 164 -6.77 3.93 15.38
C MET A 164 -5.55 4.40 16.16
N TYR A 165 -5.49 4.18 17.47
CA TYR A 165 -4.34 4.53 18.30
C TYR A 165 -3.05 3.86 17.79
N TYR A 166 -3.08 2.55 17.53
CA TYR A 166 -1.90 1.83 17.03
C TYR A 166 -1.50 2.26 15.61
N ALA A 167 -2.47 2.50 14.74
CA ALA A 167 -2.22 2.88 13.35
C ALA A 167 -1.63 4.30 13.23
N ASN A 168 -2.14 5.24 14.05
CA ASN A 168 -1.56 6.58 14.18
C ASN A 168 -0.12 6.52 14.73
N ARG A 169 0.13 5.66 15.73
CA ARG A 169 1.48 5.46 16.27
C ARG A 169 2.43 4.89 15.21
N ALA A 170 1.99 3.92 14.41
CA ALA A 170 2.80 3.37 13.31
C ALA A 170 3.10 4.43 12.25
N THR A 171 2.12 5.27 11.92
CA THR A 171 2.29 6.38 10.96
C THR A 171 3.34 7.38 11.45
N ALA A 172 3.29 7.76 12.73
CA ALA A 172 4.27 8.65 13.33
C ALA A 172 5.69 8.06 13.30
N GLN A 173 5.84 6.74 13.49
CA GLN A 173 7.12 6.04 13.39
C GLN A 173 7.67 6.00 11.95
N LEU A 174 6.79 5.93 10.95
CA LEU A 174 7.18 5.98 9.54
C LEU A 174 7.54 7.40 9.07
N GLN A 175 7.05 8.44 9.76
CA GLN A 175 7.34 9.84 9.45
C GLN A 175 8.56 10.40 10.20
N SER A 176 8.88 9.85 11.38
CA SER A 176 10.13 10.19 12.05
C SER A 176 11.30 9.70 11.21
N PRO A 177 12.36 10.51 11.00
CA PRO A 177 13.56 10.03 10.34
C PRO A 177 14.02 8.79 11.09
N THR A 178 13.90 7.63 10.44
CA THR A 178 14.46 6.38 10.92
C THR A 178 15.90 6.71 11.26
N ASP A 179 16.28 6.54 12.53
CA ASP A 179 17.63 6.73 13.05
C ASP A 179 18.61 6.16 12.01
N GLU A 180 19.16 7.03 11.13
CA GLU A 180 20.05 6.60 10.04
C GLU A 180 21.22 5.81 10.65
N ASP A 181 21.58 6.18 11.87
CA ASP A 181 22.55 5.49 12.70
C ASP A 181 22.09 4.08 13.13
N ALA A 182 20.81 3.83 13.39
CA ALA A 182 20.31 2.47 13.68
C ALA A 182 20.34 1.58 12.44
N LEU A 183 20.03 2.15 11.28
CA LEU A 183 20.12 1.47 10.00
C LEU A 183 21.58 1.14 9.65
N GLU A 184 22.47 2.10 9.78
CA GLU A 184 23.91 1.94 9.54
C GLU A 184 24.49 0.87 10.48
N ARG A 185 24.15 0.90 11.77
CA ARG A 185 24.54 -0.13 12.74
C ARG A 185 24.04 -1.53 12.35
N GLY A 186 22.80 -1.64 11.90
CA GLY A 186 22.22 -2.92 11.46
C GLY A 186 22.90 -3.48 10.21
N LEU A 187 23.22 -2.63 9.24
CA LEU A 187 23.93 -3.02 8.01
C LEU A 187 25.38 -3.44 8.32
N ASP A 188 26.05 -2.76 9.23
CA ASP A 188 27.41 -3.10 9.65
C ASP A 188 27.47 -4.45 10.40
N ASP A 189 26.48 -4.75 11.24
CA ASP A 189 26.37 -6.04 11.90
C ASP A 189 26.11 -7.18 10.90
N LEU A 190 25.27 -6.94 9.89
CA LEU A 190 25.05 -7.91 8.80
C LEU A 190 26.34 -8.15 8.00
N ARG A 191 27.07 -7.10 7.64
CA ARG A 191 28.36 -7.21 6.95
C ARG A 191 29.39 -7.98 7.76
N LYS A 192 29.48 -7.75 9.08
CA LYS A 192 30.36 -8.51 9.98
C LYS A 192 30.00 -9.99 10.02
N ARG A 193 28.72 -10.32 10.15
CA ARG A 193 28.24 -11.72 10.19
C ARG A 193 28.47 -12.47 8.87
N TRP A 194 28.37 -11.78 7.73
CA TRP A 194 28.65 -12.36 6.42
C TRP A 194 30.13 -12.68 6.25
N ARG A 195 31.04 -11.79 6.65
CA ARG A 195 32.49 -12.05 6.60
C ARG A 195 32.92 -13.21 7.50
N GLN A 196 32.24 -13.43 8.62
CA GLN A 196 32.49 -14.56 9.52
C GLN A 196 32.03 -15.91 8.96
N LYS A 197 31.13 -15.95 7.97
CA LYS A 197 30.67 -17.19 7.32
C LYS A 197 31.52 -17.63 6.13
N LEU A 198 32.45 -16.79 5.69
CA LEU A 198 33.35 -17.02 4.53
C LEU A 198 34.76 -17.50 4.95
N HIS A 199 34.98 -17.71 6.25
CA HIS A 199 36.15 -18.35 6.84
C HIS A 199 35.72 -19.59 7.62
#